data_AF-A0A822DUQ1-F1
#
_entry.id   AF-A0A822DUQ1-F1
#
_cell.length_a   1.000
_cell.length_b   1.000
_cell.length_c   1.000
_cell.angle_alpha   90.00
_cell.angle_beta   90.00
_cell.angle_gamma   90.00
#
_symmetry.space_group_name_H-M   'P 1'
#
loop_
_entity.id
_entity.type
_entity.pdbx_description
1 polymer ?
#
loop_
_entity_poly.entity_id
_entity_poly.type
_entity_poly.pdbx_seq_one_letter_code
_entity_poly.pdbx_strand_id
1 'polypeptide(L)'
;MNITNNLIREDIQNMNNVDYIDIFNQMLTSDGILRSELFISDNLHMNGQGYVIWTKAAKNYLRMNGFISKGLIIVLKIGMASILSRSFLMMSLRKSSSFKRYPLVYIRSISSDHHHQHQHYRPLMLMDLPHIAYPNIFLIIKNFFSRLIINGHFDSTFAIKPFCDGARQALTVVSQLIGNGQFDDLPGFVTREVINEVKQNYEHLSSQQKQQIPVEEGEIIFSCPYLIGLIMDEQANTRMVEITMIFHVLKNPELYREEMFEGSGSAFSNWLSTVKKMRDNIIVCNYKFLRDMSKNASDDSWIITGLNHWSPNEYFQQS
;
A
#
# COMPACT_ATOMS: atom_id res chain seq x y z
N MET A 1 2.77 3.24 -22.96
CA MET A 1 4.07 3.59 -22.35
C MET A 1 4.46 5.07 -22.53
N ASN A 2 4.22 5.67 -23.70
CA ASN A 2 4.63 7.05 -23.96
C ASN A 2 3.75 8.11 -23.29
N ILE A 3 2.44 7.87 -23.15
CA ILE A 3 1.51 8.86 -22.63
C ILE A 3 1.83 9.22 -21.17
N THR A 4 1.89 8.24 -20.25
CA THR A 4 2.19 8.50 -18.83
C THR A 4 3.52 9.20 -18.60
N ASN A 5 4.59 8.78 -19.30
CA ASN A 5 5.91 9.42 -19.15
C ASN A 5 5.97 10.81 -19.78
N ASN A 6 5.16 11.07 -20.81
CA ASN A 6 5.06 12.40 -21.40
C ASN A 6 4.27 13.35 -20.48
N LEU A 7 3.15 12.88 -19.91
CA LEU A 7 2.38 13.64 -18.92
C LEU A 7 3.22 13.99 -17.68
N ILE A 8 3.98 13.00 -17.15
CA ILE A 8 4.92 13.24 -16.03
C ILE A 8 5.98 14.29 -16.41
N ARG A 9 6.51 14.24 -17.63
CA ARG A 9 7.53 15.20 -18.09
C ARG A 9 6.95 16.61 -18.25
N GLU A 10 5.76 16.73 -18.84
CA GLU A 10 5.06 17.99 -19.03
C GLU A 10 4.70 18.64 -17.68
N ASP A 11 4.26 17.83 -16.71
CA ASP A 11 3.95 18.32 -15.36
C ASP A 11 5.20 18.80 -14.61
N ILE A 12 6.31 18.06 -14.69
CA ILE A 12 7.57 18.42 -14.02
C ILE A 12 8.18 19.70 -14.59
N GLN A 13 7.99 19.98 -15.89
CA GLN A 13 8.50 21.22 -16.51
C GLN A 13 7.94 22.49 -15.88
N ASN A 14 6.77 22.41 -15.23
CA ASN A 14 6.12 23.54 -14.58
C ASN A 14 6.38 23.59 -13.05
N MET A 15 7.19 22.67 -12.51
CA MET A 15 7.47 22.58 -11.07
C MET A 15 8.82 23.22 -10.72
N ASN A 16 8.83 23.98 -9.62
CA ASN A 16 10.07 24.47 -9.03
C ASN A 16 10.68 23.39 -8.12
N ASN A 17 11.99 23.20 -8.18
CA ASN A 17 12.77 22.27 -7.33
C ASN A 17 12.46 20.77 -7.53
N VAL A 18 11.98 20.37 -8.71
CA VAL A 18 11.76 18.96 -9.06
C VAL A 18 12.49 18.65 -10.35
N ASP A 19 13.33 17.61 -10.32
CA ASP A 19 14.12 17.19 -11.45
C ASP A 19 13.74 15.78 -11.91
N TYR A 20 13.74 15.58 -13.22
CA TYR A 20 13.41 14.31 -13.86
C TYR A 20 14.67 13.53 -14.26
N ILE A 21 14.80 12.29 -13.77
CA ILE A 21 15.90 11.39 -14.13
C ILE A 21 15.33 10.15 -14.86
N ASP A 22 15.77 9.96 -16.11
CA ASP A 22 15.42 8.77 -16.89
C ASP A 22 16.30 7.58 -16.49
N ILE A 23 15.77 6.73 -15.62
CA ILE A 23 16.44 5.48 -15.23
C ILE A 23 15.88 4.28 -16.01
N PHE A 24 14.63 4.35 -16.46
CA PHE A 24 13.98 3.24 -17.16
C PHE A 24 14.78 2.74 -18.36
N ASN A 25 15.29 3.65 -19.20
CA ASN A 25 16.06 3.23 -20.37
C ASN A 25 17.33 2.45 -19.98
N GLN A 26 17.88 2.70 -18.78
CA GLN A 26 19.05 1.99 -18.24
C GLN A 26 18.69 0.61 -17.66
N MET A 27 17.39 0.34 -17.45
CA MET A 27 16.86 -0.92 -16.97
C MET A 27 16.46 -1.86 -18.13
N LEU A 28 16.65 -1.43 -19.38
CA LEU A 28 16.36 -2.21 -20.57
C LEU A 28 17.63 -2.88 -21.12
N THR A 29 17.47 -4.02 -21.78
CA THR A 29 18.47 -4.59 -22.68
C THR A 29 18.58 -3.71 -23.93
N SER A 30 19.60 -3.97 -24.75
CA SER A 30 19.75 -3.32 -26.07
C SER A 30 18.51 -3.46 -26.95
N ASP A 31 17.73 -4.53 -26.75
CA ASP A 31 16.54 -4.84 -27.52
C ASP A 31 15.26 -4.22 -26.93
N GLY A 32 15.40 -3.39 -25.88
CA GLY A 32 14.28 -2.70 -25.23
C GLY A 32 13.48 -3.58 -24.28
N ILE A 33 13.99 -4.74 -23.88
CA ILE A 33 13.33 -5.67 -22.94
C ILE A 33 13.79 -5.34 -21.52
N LEU A 34 12.88 -5.41 -20.55
CA LEU A 34 13.25 -5.20 -19.15
C LEU A 34 14.24 -6.27 -18.69
N ARG A 35 15.35 -5.84 -18.08
CA ARG A 35 16.37 -6.70 -17.50
C ARG A 35 15.86 -7.36 -16.23
N SER A 36 15.16 -8.51 -16.35
CA SER A 36 14.56 -9.24 -15.24
C SER A 36 15.58 -9.63 -14.16
N GLU A 37 16.85 -9.81 -14.53
CA GLU A 37 17.93 -10.11 -13.61
C GLU A 37 18.29 -8.95 -12.67
N LEU A 38 17.76 -7.75 -12.89
CA LEU A 38 17.91 -6.61 -11.98
C LEU A 38 16.86 -6.62 -10.87
N PHE A 39 15.91 -7.55 -10.91
CA PHE A 39 14.79 -7.64 -9.98
C PHE A 39 14.88 -8.92 -9.14
N ILE A 40 14.23 -8.91 -7.98
CA ILE A 40 13.99 -10.14 -7.20
C ILE A 40 12.77 -10.87 -7.77
N SER A 41 12.35 -11.97 -7.14
CA SER A 41 11.34 -12.90 -7.65
C SER A 41 9.99 -12.28 -8.00
N ASP A 42 9.65 -11.12 -7.42
CA ASP A 42 8.41 -10.42 -7.73
C ASP A 42 8.46 -9.56 -9.00
N ASN A 43 9.60 -9.49 -9.69
CA ASN A 43 9.85 -8.67 -10.89
C ASN A 43 9.49 -7.18 -10.70
N LEU A 44 9.43 -6.72 -9.45
CA LEU A 44 9.04 -5.36 -9.08
C LEU A 44 10.14 -4.71 -8.26
N HIS A 45 10.62 -5.36 -7.20
CA HIS A 45 11.74 -4.85 -6.40
C HIS A 45 13.06 -5.16 -7.10
N MET A 46 13.93 -4.17 -7.16
CA MET A 46 15.28 -4.39 -7.66
C MET A 46 16.11 -5.15 -6.65
N ASN A 47 16.99 -6.01 -7.14
CA ASN A 47 18.07 -6.55 -6.35
C ASN A 47 19.25 -5.56 -6.29
N GLY A 48 20.35 -5.95 -5.63
CA GLY A 48 21.52 -5.08 -5.48
C GLY A 48 22.08 -4.52 -6.79
N GLN A 49 21.99 -5.26 -7.90
CA GLN A 49 22.49 -4.81 -9.21
C GLN A 49 21.62 -3.70 -9.81
N GLY A 50 20.29 -3.77 -9.65
CA GLY A 50 19.39 -2.70 -10.07
C GLY A 50 19.62 -1.40 -9.28
N TYR A 51 19.84 -1.51 -7.97
CA TYR A 51 20.18 -0.35 -7.13
C TYR A 51 21.53 0.30 -7.49
N VAL A 52 22.50 -0.47 -7.98
CA VAL A 52 23.77 0.08 -8.47
C VAL A 52 23.55 0.99 -9.68
N ILE A 53 22.70 0.58 -10.62
CA ILE A 53 22.35 1.38 -11.82
C ILE A 53 21.67 2.68 -11.38
N TRP A 54 20.70 2.58 -10.47
CA TRP A 54 19.98 3.74 -9.94
C TRP A 54 20.90 4.73 -9.22
N THR A 55 21.74 4.22 -8.33
CA THR A 55 22.69 5.02 -7.56
C THR A 55 23.65 5.74 -8.49
N LYS A 56 24.11 5.08 -9.56
CA LYS A 56 24.98 5.68 -10.57
C LYS A 56 24.27 6.79 -11.34
N ALA A 57 23.04 6.55 -11.80
CA ALA A 57 22.24 7.56 -12.51
C ALA A 57 21.99 8.80 -11.65
N ALA A 58 21.58 8.61 -10.40
CA ALA A 58 21.36 9.70 -9.45
C ALA A 58 22.65 10.46 -9.12
N LYS A 59 23.75 9.76 -8.81
CA LYS A 59 25.05 10.40 -8.54
C LYS A 59 25.57 11.19 -9.73
N ASN A 60 25.44 10.66 -10.94
CA ASN A 60 25.84 11.36 -12.16
C ASN A 60 25.02 12.64 -12.35
N TYR A 61 23.72 12.56 -12.15
CA TYR A 61 22.83 13.73 -12.23
C TYR A 61 23.21 14.80 -11.21
N LEU A 62 23.40 14.43 -9.94
CA LEU A 62 23.80 15.35 -8.87
C LEU A 62 25.18 15.97 -9.13
N ARG A 63 26.12 15.20 -9.70
CA ARG A 63 27.45 15.72 -10.05
C ARG A 63 27.40 16.73 -11.19
N MET A 64 26.53 16.51 -12.18
CA MET A 64 26.42 17.37 -13.36
C MET A 64 25.63 18.66 -13.09
N ASN A 65 24.65 18.62 -12.19
CA ASN A 65 23.74 19.75 -11.92
C ASN A 65 23.99 20.42 -10.54
N GLY A 66 24.95 19.91 -9.77
CA GLY A 66 25.29 20.40 -8.43
C GLY A 66 24.38 19.84 -7.33
N PHE A 67 24.87 19.85 -6.08
CA PHE A 67 24.01 19.66 -4.91
C PHE A 67 23.19 20.94 -4.73
N ILE A 68 22.00 21.01 -5.32
CA ILE A 68 21.08 22.12 -4.99
C ILE A 68 20.60 21.87 -3.55
N SER A 69 20.97 22.76 -2.62
CA SER A 69 20.57 22.74 -1.21
C SER A 69 19.07 23.05 -0.98
N LYS A 70 18.23 22.80 -1.98
CA LYS A 70 16.79 23.08 -1.94
C LYS A 70 16.05 21.81 -2.32
N GLY A 71 15.34 21.25 -1.34
CA GLY A 71 14.56 20.00 -1.37
C GLY A 71 14.39 19.34 -2.74
N LEU A 72 15.29 18.42 -3.07
CA LEU A 72 15.26 17.65 -4.31
C LEU A 72 14.27 16.48 -4.17
N ILE A 73 13.19 16.50 -4.93
CA ILE A 73 12.34 15.32 -5.16
C ILE A 73 12.75 14.72 -6.51
N ILE A 74 13.37 13.55 -6.48
CA ILE A 74 13.78 12.81 -7.69
C ILE A 74 12.58 12.03 -8.20
N VAL A 75 12.06 12.38 -9.38
CA VAL A 75 11.10 11.53 -10.10
C VAL A 75 11.86 10.61 -11.05
N LEU A 76 11.67 9.32 -10.86
CA LEU A 76 12.31 8.29 -11.68
C LEU A 76 11.35 7.83 -12.77
N LYS A 77 11.81 7.90 -14.02
CA LYS A 77 11.16 7.16 -15.11
C LYS A 77 11.33 5.68 -14.82
N ILE A 78 10.24 4.98 -14.56
CA ILE A 78 10.21 3.53 -14.37
C ILE A 78 9.15 3.03 -15.34
N GLY A 79 9.59 2.33 -16.35
CA GLY A 79 8.72 1.95 -17.44
C GLY A 79 7.94 0.70 -17.13
N MET A 80 6.62 0.88 -17.14
CA MET A 80 5.59 -0.14 -17.13
C MET A 80 5.53 -0.93 -18.47
N ALA A 81 6.64 -1.49 -18.96
CA ALA A 81 6.70 -2.17 -20.27
C ALA A 81 6.30 -3.65 -20.22
N SER A 82 6.41 -4.33 -19.08
CA SER A 82 6.07 -5.76 -18.99
C SER A 82 4.58 -6.05 -18.82
N ILE A 83 3.70 -5.03 -18.82
CA ILE A 83 2.23 -5.23 -18.77
C ILE A 83 1.54 -4.87 -20.09
N LEU A 84 2.27 -4.35 -21.09
CA LEU A 84 1.67 -3.98 -22.37
C LEU A 84 2.49 -4.49 -23.58
N SER A 85 2.58 -5.81 -23.72
CA SER A 85 2.92 -6.44 -25.01
C SER A 85 1.81 -7.39 -25.48
N ARG A 86 1.06 -6.92 -26.49
CA ARG A 86 0.43 -7.69 -27.58
C ARG A 86 -0.44 -8.92 -27.24
N SER A 87 -1.45 -8.80 -26.37
CA SER A 87 -2.59 -9.74 -26.39
C SER A 87 -3.98 -9.10 -26.25
N PHE A 88 -4.13 -7.80 -26.52
CA PHE A 88 -5.42 -7.11 -26.35
C PHE A 88 -5.87 -6.27 -27.55
N LEU A 89 -5.61 -6.75 -28.76
CA LEU A 89 -6.25 -6.24 -29.97
C LEU A 89 -6.73 -7.42 -30.82
N MET A 90 -7.91 -7.94 -30.49
CA MET A 90 -8.86 -8.64 -31.38
C MET A 90 -9.94 -9.35 -30.53
N MET A 91 -10.93 -8.62 -30.04
CA MET A 91 -12.30 -9.15 -29.89
C MET A 91 -13.29 -8.03 -29.55
N SER A 92 -13.86 -7.41 -30.58
CA SER A 92 -15.22 -6.88 -30.49
C SER A 92 -15.84 -6.84 -31.88
N LEU A 93 -16.43 -7.97 -32.27
CA LEU A 93 -17.64 -8.00 -33.06
C LEU A 93 -18.56 -9.07 -32.46
N ARG A 94 -19.43 -8.66 -31.52
CA ARG A 94 -20.86 -8.99 -31.51
C ARG A 94 -21.55 -8.45 -30.26
N LYS A 95 -22.65 -7.73 -30.51
CA LYS A 95 -23.70 -7.38 -29.56
C LYS A 95 -24.19 -8.63 -28.81
N SER A 96 -24.25 -8.59 -27.49
CA SER A 96 -25.32 -9.23 -26.71
C SER A 96 -25.28 -8.75 -25.25
N SER A 97 -26.46 -8.51 -24.72
CA SER A 97 -26.80 -8.12 -23.35
C SER A 97 -26.26 -9.08 -22.28
N SER A 98 -25.50 -8.56 -21.32
CA SER A 98 -25.52 -8.89 -19.87
C SER A 98 -24.30 -8.28 -19.17
N PHE A 99 -24.56 -7.65 -18.02
CA PHE A 99 -23.56 -7.19 -17.04
C PHE A 99 -22.54 -8.31 -16.76
N LYS A 100 -21.25 -8.07 -16.96
CA LYS A 100 -20.16 -8.95 -16.50
C LYS A 100 -19.13 -8.14 -15.72
N ARG A 101 -19.07 -8.43 -14.41
CA ARG A 101 -17.92 -8.13 -13.54
C ARG A 101 -16.65 -8.71 -14.16
N TYR A 102 -15.58 -7.93 -14.25
CA TYR A 102 -14.25 -8.45 -14.58
C TYR A 102 -13.60 -9.01 -13.30
N PRO A 103 -12.91 -10.16 -13.36
CA PRO A 103 -12.39 -10.83 -12.18
C PRO A 103 -11.10 -10.15 -11.70
N LEU A 104 -11.02 -9.91 -10.40
CA LEU A 104 -9.75 -9.84 -9.68
C LEU A 104 -9.03 -11.17 -9.89
N VAL A 105 -7.83 -11.14 -10.47
CA VAL A 105 -6.99 -12.33 -10.60
C VAL A 105 -6.50 -12.71 -9.21
N TYR A 106 -7.20 -13.67 -8.59
CA TYR A 106 -6.77 -14.42 -7.42
C TYR A 106 -5.64 -15.37 -7.86
N ILE A 107 -4.43 -15.17 -7.35
CA ILE A 107 -3.40 -16.21 -7.41
C ILE A 107 -3.61 -17.10 -6.19
N ARG A 108 -4.24 -18.26 -6.39
CA ARG A 108 -4.24 -19.35 -5.40
C ARG A 108 -2.82 -19.92 -5.34
N SER A 109 -2.15 -19.83 -4.20
CA SER A 109 -1.07 -20.77 -3.89
C SER A 109 -1.72 -22.11 -3.52
N ILE A 110 -1.69 -23.08 -4.43
CA ILE A 110 -1.94 -24.47 -4.09
C ILE A 110 -0.67 -24.96 -3.39
N SER A 111 -0.66 -24.95 -2.06
CA SER A 111 0.31 -25.72 -1.29
C SER A 111 -0.19 -27.16 -1.24
N SER A 112 0.61 -28.09 -1.73
CA SER A 112 0.31 -29.53 -1.72
C SER A 112 0.29 -30.05 -0.28
N ASP A 113 -0.75 -30.79 0.05
CA ASP A 113 -0.97 -31.48 1.32
C ASP A 113 0.25 -32.31 1.76
N HIS A 114 0.80 -31.98 2.92
CA HIS A 114 1.53 -32.92 3.77
C HIS A 114 0.75 -33.10 5.08
N HIS A 115 0.14 -34.27 5.23
CA HIS A 115 -0.54 -34.72 6.44
C HIS A 115 0.46 -34.83 7.60
N HIS A 116 0.46 -33.82 8.48
CA HIS A 116 0.89 -33.98 9.87
C HIS A 116 -0.17 -33.36 10.78
N GLN A 117 -0.74 -34.18 11.67
CA GLN A 117 -1.66 -33.78 12.73
C GLN A 117 -0.92 -32.91 13.75
N HIS A 118 -0.79 -31.62 13.46
CA HIS A 118 -0.58 -30.60 14.47
C HIS A 118 -1.93 -29.92 14.72
N GLN A 119 -2.27 -29.65 15.97
CA GLN A 119 -3.42 -28.80 16.32
C GLN A 119 -3.38 -27.56 15.41
N HIS A 120 -4.37 -27.39 14.54
CA HIS A 120 -4.36 -26.34 13.53
C HIS A 120 -4.38 -24.96 14.20
N TYR A 121 -3.20 -24.38 14.39
CA TYR A 121 -3.05 -23.01 14.84
C TYR A 121 -3.50 -22.08 13.69
N ARG A 122 -4.58 -21.32 13.91
CA ARG A 122 -5.05 -20.30 12.98
C ARG A 122 -4.43 -18.95 13.39
N PRO A 123 -3.68 -18.25 12.52
CA PRO A 123 -3.13 -16.94 12.84
C PRO A 123 -4.23 -15.88 13.00
N LEU A 124 -3.92 -14.76 13.65
CA LEU A 124 -4.85 -13.62 13.72
C LEU A 124 -5.08 -13.10 12.29
N MET A 125 -6.33 -13.13 11.83
CA MET A 125 -6.74 -12.65 10.52
C MET A 125 -8.23 -12.31 10.52
N LEU A 126 -8.55 -11.03 10.27
CA LEU A 126 -9.93 -10.52 10.26
C LEU A 126 -10.57 -10.60 8.87
N MET A 127 -9.75 -10.42 7.82
CA MET A 127 -10.15 -10.60 6.42
C MET A 127 -8.99 -11.20 5.62
N ASP A 128 -9.31 -11.87 4.51
CA ASP A 128 -8.30 -12.39 3.56
C ASP A 128 -7.74 -11.24 2.70
N LEU A 129 -6.84 -10.45 3.28
CA LEU A 129 -6.15 -9.34 2.61
C LEU A 129 -4.64 -9.58 2.57
N PRO A 130 -3.93 -9.07 1.54
CA PRO A 130 -2.48 -9.16 1.48
C PRO A 130 -1.81 -8.61 2.74
N HIS A 131 -0.89 -9.37 3.31
CA HIS A 131 -0.07 -8.99 4.45
C HIS A 131 1.02 -8.00 4.02
N ILE A 132 0.73 -6.70 4.14
CA ILE A 132 1.63 -5.63 3.70
C ILE A 132 2.24 -4.94 4.91
N ALA A 133 3.50 -5.24 5.21
CA ALA A 133 4.22 -4.61 6.32
C ALA A 133 5.07 -3.41 5.90
N TYR A 134 5.62 -3.39 4.67
CA TYR A 134 6.63 -2.41 4.30
C TYR A 134 6.20 -1.51 3.14
N PRO A 135 6.56 -0.22 3.16
CA PRO A 135 6.33 0.67 2.05
C PRO A 135 7.12 0.22 0.82
N ASN A 136 6.52 0.37 -0.36
CA ASN A 136 7.17 0.08 -1.63
C ASN A 136 7.58 1.39 -2.31
N ILE A 137 8.86 1.54 -2.64
CA ILE A 137 9.42 2.78 -3.20
C ILE A 137 8.75 3.19 -4.53
N PHE A 138 8.36 2.23 -5.37
CA PHE A 138 7.61 2.50 -6.60
C PHE A 138 6.21 3.04 -6.29
N LEU A 139 5.59 2.55 -5.22
CA LEU A 139 4.31 3.07 -4.76
C LEU A 139 4.44 4.46 -4.12
N ILE A 140 5.58 4.79 -3.50
CA ILE A 140 5.84 6.16 -3.04
C ILE A 140 5.77 7.15 -4.22
N ILE A 141 6.43 6.82 -5.33
CA ILE A 141 6.41 7.64 -6.56
C ILE A 141 5.00 7.64 -7.17
N LYS A 142 4.34 6.48 -7.28
CA LYS A 142 2.97 6.39 -7.78
C LYS A 142 2.00 7.24 -6.96
N ASN A 143 2.07 7.15 -5.63
CA ASN A 143 1.21 7.91 -4.71
C ASN A 143 1.47 9.41 -4.82
N PHE A 144 2.69 9.85 -5.12
CA PHE A 144 2.95 11.24 -5.45
C PHE A 144 2.12 11.70 -6.66
N PHE A 145 2.14 10.95 -7.77
CA PHE A 145 1.34 11.27 -8.95
C PHE A 145 -0.17 11.15 -8.72
N SER A 146 -0.62 10.12 -8.01
CA SER A 146 -2.05 9.99 -7.69
C SER A 146 -2.57 11.22 -6.94
N ARG A 147 -1.79 11.79 -6.00
CA ARG A 147 -2.17 13.03 -5.30
C ARG A 147 -2.28 14.23 -6.22
N LEU A 148 -1.39 14.34 -7.22
CA LEU A 148 -1.49 15.42 -8.22
C LEU A 148 -2.78 15.29 -9.04
N ILE A 149 -3.13 14.08 -9.46
CA ILE A 149 -4.37 13.83 -10.22
C ILE A 149 -5.61 14.14 -9.36
N ILE A 150 -5.62 13.71 -8.09
CA ILE A 150 -6.71 14.02 -7.17
C ILE A 150 -6.89 15.53 -7.04
N ASN A 151 -5.80 16.26 -6.75
CA ASN A 151 -5.85 17.71 -6.55
C ASN A 151 -6.22 18.48 -7.83
N GLY A 152 -5.79 18.00 -9.00
CA GLY A 152 -6.05 18.66 -10.28
C GLY A 152 -7.45 18.38 -10.84
N HIS A 153 -8.01 17.19 -10.60
CA HIS A 153 -9.20 16.74 -11.32
C HIS A 153 -10.38 16.33 -10.43
N PHE A 154 -10.15 15.93 -9.19
CA PHE A 154 -11.18 15.32 -8.33
C PHE A 154 -11.57 16.26 -7.19
N ASP A 155 -10.62 16.62 -6.34
CA ASP A 155 -10.80 17.44 -5.15
C ASP A 155 -9.52 18.27 -4.90
N SER A 156 -9.55 19.56 -5.25
CA SER A 156 -8.42 20.47 -5.08
C SER A 156 -8.05 20.76 -3.63
N THR A 157 -8.92 20.43 -2.68
CA THR A 157 -8.70 20.63 -1.26
C THR A 157 -8.10 19.41 -0.57
N PHE A 158 -7.97 18.30 -1.30
CA PHE A 158 -7.47 17.05 -0.74
C PHE A 158 -6.04 17.21 -0.21
N ALA A 159 -5.85 16.83 1.05
CA ALA A 159 -4.57 16.81 1.73
C ALA A 159 -4.35 15.45 2.38
N ILE A 160 -3.20 14.83 2.08
CA ILE A 160 -2.88 13.48 2.56
C ILE A 160 -2.67 13.43 4.09
N LYS A 161 -2.17 14.50 4.71
CA LYS A 161 -1.88 14.50 6.15
C LYS A 161 -3.16 14.44 7.00
N PRO A 162 -4.16 15.33 6.82
CA PRO A 162 -5.45 15.20 7.51
C PRO A 162 -6.12 13.84 7.28
N PHE A 163 -6.01 13.28 6.07
CA PHE A 163 -6.48 11.92 5.80
C PHE A 163 -5.77 10.89 6.68
N CYS A 164 -4.43 10.90 6.75
CA CYS A 164 -3.68 9.98 7.60
C CYS A 164 -4.02 10.13 9.08
N ASP A 165 -4.20 11.36 9.56
CA ASP A 165 -4.60 11.65 10.95
C ASP A 165 -5.99 11.05 11.25
N GLY A 166 -6.95 11.21 10.32
CA GLY A 166 -8.27 10.59 10.41
C GLY A 166 -8.23 9.06 10.29
N ALA A 167 -7.34 8.51 9.46
CA ALA A 167 -7.19 7.06 9.30
C ALA A 167 -6.64 6.38 10.58
N ARG A 168 -5.78 7.07 11.34
CA ARG A 168 -5.34 6.61 12.67
C ARG A 168 -6.51 6.53 13.65
N GLN A 169 -7.33 7.59 13.71
CA GLN A 169 -8.53 7.61 14.56
C GLN A 169 -9.54 6.52 14.15
N ALA A 170 -9.73 6.32 12.84
CA ALA A 170 -10.59 5.27 12.32
C ALA A 170 -10.09 3.87 12.75
N LEU A 171 -8.78 3.61 12.66
CA LEU A 171 -8.18 2.38 13.17
C LEU A 171 -8.50 2.18 14.65
N THR A 172 -8.28 3.19 15.50
CA THR A 172 -8.53 3.07 16.95
C THR A 172 -10.01 2.79 17.23
N VAL A 173 -10.95 3.50 16.60
CA VAL A 173 -12.38 3.30 16.85
C VAL A 173 -12.85 1.93 16.36
N VAL A 174 -12.55 1.60 15.10
CA VAL A 174 -13.04 0.36 14.46
C VAL A 174 -12.45 -0.87 15.14
N SER A 175 -11.16 -0.84 15.49
CA SER A 175 -10.52 -1.97 16.17
C SER A 175 -11.07 -2.20 17.57
N GLN A 176 -11.42 -1.15 18.32
CA GLN A 176 -12.06 -1.27 19.64
C GLN A 176 -13.44 -1.91 19.52
N LEU A 177 -14.27 -1.45 18.58
CA LEU A 177 -15.59 -2.04 18.34
C LEU A 177 -15.48 -3.53 17.97
N ILE A 178 -14.57 -3.90 17.06
CA ILE A 178 -14.35 -5.30 16.67
C ILE A 178 -13.86 -6.13 17.85
N GLY A 179 -12.83 -5.66 18.58
CA GLY A 179 -12.25 -6.40 19.70
C GLY A 179 -13.23 -6.59 20.86
N ASN A 180 -14.22 -5.70 21.01
CA ASN A 180 -15.30 -5.83 21.98
C ASN A 180 -16.53 -6.58 21.44
N GLY A 181 -16.51 -7.01 20.17
CA GLY A 181 -17.63 -7.69 19.51
C GLY A 181 -18.85 -6.79 19.24
N GLN A 182 -18.69 -5.47 19.25
CA GLN A 182 -19.73 -4.47 19.03
C GLN A 182 -19.98 -4.22 17.53
N PHE A 183 -20.37 -5.27 16.79
CA PHE A 183 -20.53 -5.20 15.34
C PHE A 183 -21.71 -4.31 14.89
N ASP A 184 -22.71 -4.12 15.75
CA ASP A 184 -23.88 -3.30 15.44
C ASP A 184 -23.56 -1.80 15.35
N ASP A 185 -22.42 -1.38 15.90
CA ASP A 185 -21.91 0.01 15.90
C ASP A 185 -20.93 0.30 14.74
N LEU A 186 -20.60 -0.71 13.92
CA LEU A 186 -19.71 -0.57 12.76
C LEU A 186 -20.32 0.11 11.51
N PRO A 187 -21.65 0.09 11.26
CA PRO A 187 -22.24 0.79 10.12
C PRO A 187 -21.85 2.27 10.09
N GLY A 188 -21.45 2.76 8.92
CA GLY A 188 -20.96 4.13 8.72
C GLY A 188 -19.43 4.25 8.81
N PHE A 189 -18.74 3.33 9.48
CA PHE A 189 -17.27 3.26 9.46
C PHE A 189 -16.74 2.30 8.40
N VAL A 190 -17.42 1.15 8.24
CA VAL A 190 -17.01 0.07 7.34
C VAL A 190 -18.18 -0.38 6.47
N THR A 191 -17.91 -0.99 5.31
CA THR A 191 -18.98 -1.53 4.46
C THR A 191 -19.62 -2.79 5.05
N ARG A 192 -20.83 -3.13 4.59
CA ARG A 192 -21.55 -4.32 5.05
C ARG A 192 -20.77 -5.61 4.77
N GLU A 193 -20.05 -5.66 3.65
CA GLU A 193 -19.20 -6.79 3.27
C GLU A 193 -18.10 -7.02 4.30
N VAL A 194 -17.44 -5.94 4.76
CA VAL A 194 -16.44 -5.99 5.83
C VAL A 194 -17.06 -6.51 7.13
N ILE A 195 -18.22 -5.98 7.54
CA ILE A 195 -18.89 -6.44 8.79
C ILE A 195 -19.16 -7.94 8.73
N ASN A 196 -19.71 -8.43 7.61
CA ASN A 196 -20.07 -9.84 7.45
C ASN A 196 -18.85 -10.76 7.52
N GLU A 197 -17.78 -10.44 6.78
CA GLU A 197 -16.57 -11.25 6.76
C GLU A 197 -15.84 -11.22 8.10
N VAL A 198 -15.68 -10.03 8.70
CA VAL A 198 -15.02 -9.87 10.00
C VAL A 198 -15.79 -10.62 11.08
N LYS A 199 -17.13 -10.49 11.13
CA LYS A 199 -17.95 -11.19 12.12
C LYS A 199 -17.81 -12.71 12.00
N GLN A 200 -17.83 -13.25 10.77
CA GLN A 200 -17.61 -14.67 10.53
C GLN A 200 -16.21 -15.12 10.98
N ASN A 201 -15.16 -14.37 10.64
CA ASN A 201 -13.79 -14.72 11.02
C ASN A 201 -13.54 -14.59 12.54
N TYR A 202 -14.15 -13.59 13.17
CA TYR A 202 -14.02 -13.29 14.60
C TYR A 202 -14.52 -14.43 15.50
N GLU A 203 -15.55 -15.18 15.07
CA GLU A 203 -16.07 -16.34 15.81
C GLU A 203 -15.00 -17.43 16.01
N HIS A 204 -14.04 -17.52 15.10
CA HIS A 204 -12.97 -18.52 15.12
C HIS A 204 -11.70 -18.06 15.84
N LEU A 205 -11.63 -16.80 16.31
CA LEU A 205 -10.47 -16.27 17.02
C LEU A 205 -10.48 -16.70 18.48
N SER A 206 -9.30 -17.02 19.01
CA SER A 206 -9.11 -17.28 20.44
C SER A 206 -9.32 -16.01 21.28
N SER A 207 -9.57 -16.17 22.58
CA SER A 207 -9.69 -15.02 23.49
C SER A 207 -8.43 -14.15 23.50
N GLN A 208 -7.24 -14.76 23.38
CA GLN A 208 -5.97 -14.04 23.32
C GLN A 208 -5.85 -13.22 22.02
N GLN A 209 -6.25 -13.79 20.89
CA GLN A 209 -6.26 -13.07 19.60
C GLN A 209 -7.24 -11.90 19.63
N LYS A 210 -8.42 -12.08 20.22
CA LYS A 210 -9.41 -11.01 20.38
C LYS A 210 -8.88 -9.85 21.22
N GLN A 211 -8.14 -10.13 22.28
CA GLN A 211 -7.48 -9.11 23.12
C GLN A 211 -6.39 -8.32 22.38
N GLN A 212 -5.85 -8.85 21.28
CA GLN A 212 -4.83 -8.15 20.48
C GLN A 212 -5.43 -7.20 19.44
N ILE A 213 -6.72 -7.32 19.12
CA ILE A 213 -7.38 -6.51 18.08
C ILE A 213 -7.51 -5.03 18.48
N PRO A 214 -8.00 -4.65 19.67
CA PRO A 214 -8.16 -3.25 20.04
C PRO A 214 -6.83 -2.50 19.92
N VAL A 215 -6.82 -1.34 19.25
CA VAL A 215 -5.63 -0.50 19.09
C VAL A 215 -5.82 0.81 19.84
N GLU A 216 -4.79 1.22 20.60
CA GLU A 216 -4.71 2.55 21.19
C GLU A 216 -3.79 3.47 20.38
N GLU A 217 -4.06 4.78 20.41
CA GLU A 217 -3.28 5.76 19.65
C GLU A 217 -1.78 5.75 20.01
N GLY A 218 -1.46 5.51 21.29
CA GLY A 218 -0.10 5.40 21.79
C GLY A 218 0.65 4.14 21.35
N GLU A 219 -0.06 3.11 20.87
CA GLU A 219 0.55 1.88 20.36
C GLU A 219 0.99 2.02 18.88
N ILE A 220 0.47 3.01 18.15
CA ILE A 220 0.76 3.17 16.71
C ILE A 220 2.12 3.85 16.51
N ILE A 221 3.18 3.04 16.40
CA ILE A 221 4.57 3.49 16.27
C ILE A 221 4.94 3.92 14.84
N PHE A 222 4.20 3.46 13.83
CA PHE A 222 4.40 3.83 12.43
C PHE A 222 3.11 3.70 11.64
N SER A 223 2.86 4.64 10.74
CA SER A 223 1.74 4.56 9.79
C SER A 223 2.07 5.25 8.48
N CYS A 224 1.69 4.66 7.35
CA CYS A 224 1.86 5.31 6.04
C CYS A 224 0.81 4.86 5.00
N PRO A 225 0.49 5.72 4.01
CA PRO A 225 -0.27 5.31 2.85
C PRO A 225 0.60 4.44 1.94
N TYR A 226 0.21 3.18 1.78
CA TYR A 226 0.89 2.24 0.91
C TYR A 226 0.54 2.46 -0.56
N LEU A 227 -0.75 2.54 -0.88
CA LEU A 227 -1.24 2.64 -2.25
C LEU A 227 -2.42 3.61 -2.31
N ILE A 228 -2.35 4.55 -3.27
CA ILE A 228 -3.48 5.39 -3.68
C ILE A 228 -3.95 4.90 -5.06
N GLY A 229 -5.09 4.21 -5.07
CA GLY A 229 -5.81 3.76 -6.25
C GLY A 229 -6.81 4.80 -6.72
N LEU A 230 -6.86 5.02 -8.04
CA LEU A 230 -7.86 5.86 -8.69
C LEU A 230 -8.74 4.95 -9.54
N ILE A 231 -10.05 5.00 -9.30
CA ILE A 231 -11.04 4.22 -10.03
C ILE A 231 -11.92 5.21 -10.77
N MET A 232 -11.90 5.16 -12.10
CA MET A 232 -12.66 6.06 -12.96
C MET A 232 -13.50 5.27 -13.94
N ASP A 233 -14.75 5.67 -14.09
CA ASP A 233 -15.62 5.22 -15.17
C ASP A 233 -16.12 6.45 -15.93
N GLU A 234 -15.69 6.59 -17.19
CA GLU A 234 -16.09 7.72 -18.04
C GLU A 234 -17.58 7.67 -18.42
N GLN A 235 -18.16 6.48 -18.55
CA GLN A 235 -19.58 6.31 -18.93
C GLN A 235 -20.50 6.61 -17.75
N ALA A 236 -20.13 6.12 -16.56
CA ALA A 236 -20.87 6.41 -15.33
C ALA A 236 -20.48 7.76 -14.69
N ASN A 237 -19.46 8.44 -15.23
CA ASN A 237 -18.88 9.67 -14.69
C ASN A 237 -18.47 9.54 -13.22
N THR A 238 -17.98 8.36 -12.82
CA THR A 238 -17.57 8.08 -11.44
C THR A 238 -16.08 8.27 -11.23
N ARG A 239 -15.72 8.77 -10.05
CA ARG A 239 -14.35 9.06 -9.63
C ARG A 239 -14.18 8.65 -8.18
N MET A 240 -13.62 7.48 -7.94
CA MET A 240 -13.37 6.99 -6.59
C MET A 240 -11.88 6.97 -6.31
N VAL A 241 -11.53 7.26 -5.06
CA VAL A 241 -10.17 7.16 -4.54
C VAL A 241 -10.16 6.08 -3.48
N GLU A 242 -9.28 5.09 -3.66
CA GLU A 242 -8.99 4.08 -2.65
C GLU A 242 -7.60 4.33 -2.06
N ILE A 243 -7.47 4.36 -0.74
CA ILE A 243 -6.18 4.46 -0.05
C ILE A 243 -6.00 3.26 0.86
N THR A 244 -4.95 2.47 0.60
CA THR A 244 -4.51 1.40 1.51
C THR A 244 -3.49 1.97 2.49
N MET A 245 -3.78 1.87 3.77
CA MET A 245 -2.88 2.26 4.87
C MET A 245 -2.20 1.04 5.48
N ILE A 246 -0.96 1.23 5.93
CA ILE A 246 -0.24 0.31 6.82
C ILE A 246 -0.10 1.00 8.17
N PHE A 247 -0.35 0.26 9.25
CA PHE A 247 -0.05 0.66 10.62
C PHE A 247 0.76 -0.44 11.29
N HIS A 248 1.82 -0.04 12.00
CA HIS A 248 2.52 -0.92 12.94
C HIS A 248 2.08 -0.52 14.35
N VAL A 249 1.54 -1.51 15.05
CA VAL A 249 1.01 -1.37 16.41
C VAL A 249 1.92 -2.17 17.31
N LEU A 250 2.55 -1.51 18.28
CA LEU A 250 3.34 -2.18 19.31
C LEU A 250 2.48 -2.41 20.53
N LYS A 251 2.27 -3.67 20.88
CA LYS A 251 1.60 -4.07 22.12
C LYS A 251 2.53 -3.90 23.32
N ASN A 252 1.97 -3.39 24.42
CA ASN A 252 2.70 -3.08 25.66
C ASN A 252 3.92 -2.16 25.42
N PRO A 253 3.73 -0.99 24.77
CA PRO A 253 4.83 -0.11 24.38
C PRO A 253 5.65 0.42 25.57
N GLU A 254 5.09 0.44 26.77
CA GLU A 254 5.77 0.79 28.02
C GLU A 254 6.96 -0.13 28.35
N LEU A 255 6.94 -1.37 27.87
CA LEU A 255 8.05 -2.32 28.02
C LEU A 255 9.29 -1.92 27.21
N TYR A 256 9.13 -1.05 26.21
CA TYR A 256 10.15 -0.74 25.22
C TYR A 256 10.60 0.72 25.22
N ARG A 257 10.30 1.46 26.30
CA ARG A 257 10.60 2.90 26.38
C ARG A 257 12.08 3.16 26.14
N GLU A 258 12.97 2.40 26.77
CA GLU A 258 14.42 2.63 26.64
C GLU A 258 14.90 2.38 25.19
N GLU A 259 14.43 1.32 24.52
CA GLU A 259 14.87 1.02 23.14
C GLU A 259 14.28 1.94 22.06
N MET A 260 13.16 2.62 22.34
CA MET A 260 12.60 3.63 21.42
C MET A 260 13.42 4.93 21.38
N PHE A 261 14.14 5.26 22.46
CA PHE A 261 14.89 6.52 22.59
C PHE A 261 16.42 6.36 22.43
N GLU A 262 16.94 5.12 22.39
CA GLU A 262 18.34 4.86 22.10
C GLU A 262 18.64 4.87 20.59
N GLY A 263 19.32 5.92 20.09
CA GLY A 263 19.85 5.87 18.73
C GLY A 263 20.66 7.10 18.27
N SER A 264 21.97 6.91 18.10
CA SER A 264 22.90 7.86 17.45
C SER A 264 23.17 7.55 15.96
N GLY A 265 22.49 6.53 15.40
CA GLY A 265 22.56 6.13 13.97
C GLY A 265 21.46 6.74 13.08
N SER A 266 21.40 6.36 11.79
CA SER A 266 20.35 6.86 10.88
C SER A 266 18.95 6.40 11.31
N ALA A 267 17.94 7.28 11.17
CA ALA A 267 16.58 7.03 11.68
C ALA A 267 15.96 5.69 11.20
N PHE A 268 16.25 5.27 9.97
CA PHE A 268 15.72 4.03 9.40
C PHE A 268 16.46 2.77 9.89
N SER A 269 17.78 2.82 10.06
CA SER A 269 18.56 1.67 10.56
C SER A 269 18.27 1.40 12.04
N ASN A 270 18.12 2.46 12.84
CA ASN A 270 17.73 2.33 14.25
C ASN A 270 16.29 1.84 14.37
N TRP A 271 15.37 2.35 13.54
CA TRP A 271 14.00 1.86 13.49
C TRP A 271 13.94 0.37 13.14
N LEU A 272 14.69 -0.10 12.14
CA LEU A 272 14.75 -1.52 11.77
C LEU A 272 15.29 -2.42 12.89
N SER A 273 16.34 -1.99 13.60
CA SER A 273 16.93 -2.78 14.69
C SER A 273 16.01 -2.83 15.92
N THR A 274 15.35 -1.72 16.26
CA THR A 274 14.35 -1.64 17.33
C THR A 274 13.11 -2.47 16.99
N VAL A 275 12.60 -2.38 15.76
CA VAL A 275 11.49 -3.21 15.26
C VAL A 275 11.84 -4.70 15.31
N LYS A 276 13.09 -5.09 15.01
CA LYS A 276 13.52 -6.49 15.10
C LYS A 276 13.50 -7.02 16.55
N LYS A 277 13.82 -6.20 17.55
CA LYS A 277 13.74 -6.57 18.97
C LYS A 277 12.30 -6.64 19.49
N MET A 278 11.44 -5.75 18.99
CA MET A 278 10.04 -5.65 19.39
C MET A 278 9.10 -6.57 18.58
N ARG A 279 9.63 -7.31 17.60
CA ARG A 279 8.85 -8.04 16.57
C ARG A 279 7.76 -8.96 17.14
N ASP A 280 7.97 -9.51 18.34
CA ASP A 280 7.05 -10.44 19.02
C ASP A 280 5.77 -9.75 19.50
N ASN A 281 5.82 -8.42 19.67
CA ASN A 281 4.72 -7.59 20.13
C ASN A 281 4.20 -6.64 19.05
N ILE A 282 4.67 -6.77 17.80
CA ILE A 282 4.18 -5.95 16.69
C ILE A 282 3.01 -6.65 16.00
N ILE A 283 1.90 -5.93 15.88
CA ILE A 283 0.79 -6.26 15.00
C ILE A 283 0.81 -5.28 13.83
N VAL A 284 0.67 -5.80 12.61
CA VAL A 284 0.47 -4.98 11.42
C VAL A 284 -1.00 -4.92 11.09
N CYS A 285 -1.51 -3.70 10.89
CA CYS A 285 -2.87 -3.46 10.46
C CYS A 285 -2.88 -2.88 9.05
N ASN A 286 -3.67 -3.49 8.16
CA ASN A 286 -3.86 -3.02 6.79
C ASN A 286 -5.31 -2.60 6.59
N TYR A 287 -5.57 -1.33 6.27
CA TYR A 287 -6.92 -0.79 6.10
C TYR A 287 -7.07 -0.14 4.72
N LYS A 288 -8.16 -0.42 4.03
CA LYS A 288 -8.52 0.19 2.75
C LYS A 288 -9.66 1.16 2.96
N PHE A 289 -9.43 2.41 2.61
CA PHE A 289 -10.41 3.48 2.66
C PHE A 289 -10.84 3.83 1.25
N LEU A 290 -12.14 3.93 1.00
CA LEU A 290 -12.71 4.35 -0.27
C LEU A 290 -13.51 5.63 -0.07
N ARG A 291 -13.38 6.58 -0.98
CA ARG A 291 -14.24 7.77 -1.06
C ARG A 291 -14.70 7.97 -2.49
N ASP A 292 -16.00 8.23 -2.66
CA ASP A 292 -16.55 8.70 -3.92
C ASP A 292 -16.34 10.21 -4.03
N MET A 293 -15.55 10.63 -5.03
CA MET A 293 -15.25 12.04 -5.36
C MET A 293 -15.91 12.44 -6.69
N SER A 294 -16.97 11.74 -7.09
CA SER A 294 -17.78 12.11 -8.25
C SER A 294 -18.53 13.41 -7.97
N LYS A 295 -18.75 14.25 -9.00
CA LYS A 295 -19.41 15.56 -8.84
C LYS A 295 -20.84 15.48 -8.30
N ASN A 296 -21.48 14.33 -8.44
CA ASN A 296 -22.86 14.04 -8.05
C ASN A 296 -22.95 13.02 -6.90
N ALA A 297 -21.85 12.74 -6.20
CA ALA A 297 -21.86 11.83 -5.06
C ALA A 297 -22.81 12.36 -3.96
N SER A 298 -23.65 11.49 -3.42
CA SER A 298 -24.61 11.83 -2.36
C SER A 298 -23.99 11.84 -0.96
N ASP A 299 -22.85 11.17 -0.81
CA ASP A 299 -22.06 11.08 0.41
C ASP A 299 -20.58 11.11 -0.01
N ASP A 300 -19.83 12.07 0.51
CA ASP A 300 -18.42 12.25 0.23
C ASP A 300 -17.56 11.82 1.42
N SER A 301 -18.08 10.97 2.32
CA SER A 301 -17.31 10.44 3.44
C SER A 301 -16.37 9.30 3.01
N TRP A 302 -15.30 9.09 3.79
CA TRP A 302 -14.46 7.89 3.64
C TRP A 302 -15.12 6.69 4.33
N ILE A 303 -15.11 5.53 3.67
CA ILE A 303 -15.58 4.27 4.25
C ILE A 303 -14.50 3.18 4.15
N ILE A 304 -14.41 2.31 5.15
CA ILE A 304 -13.46 1.20 5.13
C ILE A 304 -14.05 0.03 4.33
N THR A 305 -13.37 -0.36 3.25
CA THR A 305 -13.77 -1.46 2.34
C THR A 305 -12.96 -2.74 2.57
N GLY A 306 -11.97 -2.70 3.45
CA GLY A 306 -11.20 -3.86 3.86
C GLY A 306 -10.31 -3.54 5.05
N LEU A 307 -10.21 -4.46 5.99
CA LEU A 307 -9.32 -4.35 7.14
C LEU A 307 -8.74 -5.72 7.52
N ASN A 308 -7.48 -5.76 7.91
CA ASN A 308 -6.88 -6.97 8.47
C ASN A 308 -5.82 -6.61 9.52
N HIS A 309 -5.72 -7.46 10.55
CA HIS A 309 -4.70 -7.42 11.60
C HIS A 309 -3.96 -8.74 11.58
N TRP A 310 -2.63 -8.70 11.64
CA TRP A 310 -1.81 -9.91 11.59
C TRP A 310 -0.46 -9.69 12.27
N SER A 311 0.13 -10.77 12.79
CA SER A 311 1.48 -10.76 13.38
C SER A 311 2.52 -11.09 12.31
N PRO A 312 3.51 -10.20 12.05
CA PRO A 312 4.62 -10.51 11.15
C PRO A 312 5.39 -11.75 11.56
N ASN A 313 5.50 -12.01 12.87
CA ASN A 313 6.18 -13.17 13.39
C ASN A 313 5.51 -14.49 13.03
N GLU A 314 4.18 -14.54 13.11
CA GLU A 314 3.42 -15.74 12.73
C GLU A 314 3.54 -16.00 11.23
N TYR A 315 3.61 -14.93 10.44
CA TYR A 315 3.69 -15.02 8.98
C TYR A 315 5.08 -15.46 8.47
N PHE A 316 6.16 -14.82 8.93
CA PHE A 316 7.52 -15.12 8.45
C PHE A 316 8.12 -16.42 9.02
N GLN A 317 7.48 -17.06 10.00
CA GLN A 317 7.85 -18.40 10.45
C GLN A 317 7.30 -19.51 9.53
N GLN A 318 6.33 -19.20 8.67
CA GLN A 318 5.68 -20.15 7.77
C GLN A 318 6.21 -20.10 6.31
N SER A 319 7.01 -19.09 5.97
CA SER A 319 7.57 -18.84 4.62
C SER A 319 9.02 -19.25 4.49
#